data_AF-A0A5C7XZ67-F1
#
_entry.id   AF-A0A5C7XZ67-F1
#
_cell.length_a   1.000
_cell.length_b   1.000
_cell.length_c   1.000
_cell.angle_alpha   90.00
_cell.angle_beta   90.00
_cell.angle_gamma   90.00
#
_symmetry.space_group_name_H-M   'P 1'
#
loop_
_entity.id
_entity.type
_entity.pdbx_description
1 polymer ?
#
loop_
_entity_poly.entity_id
_entity_poly.type
_entity_poly.pdbx_seq_one_letter_code
_entity_poly.pdbx_strand_id
1 'polypeptide(L)'
;MADEITDETTPVDTDITSETTEAEAVDTEPTTEDETSSDETEPDTFDRDYVHQLRQENGKWRQRAQRADDLAQRLHTELVRATGRLADPSDLAFSEDHLADADKLAAALDALLAGKPHLASRRPSGNIGQGATPSAATVDLAGMLRARA
;
A
#
# COMPACT_ATOMS: atom_id res chain seq x y z
N MET A 1 12.02 14.68 -50.37
CA MET A 1 11.70 13.44 -49.63
C MET A 1 13.01 12.72 -49.37
N ALA A 2 13.65 13.12 -48.27
CA ALA A 2 14.72 12.44 -47.54
C ALA A 2 15.11 13.44 -46.43
N ASP A 3 14.53 13.26 -45.24
CA ASP A 3 14.95 13.99 -44.05
C ASP A 3 16.23 13.37 -43.49
N GLU A 4 17.14 14.25 -43.12
CA GLU A 4 18.51 14.03 -42.68
C GLU A 4 18.55 13.89 -41.16
N ILE A 5 19.46 13.05 -40.69
CA ILE A 5 19.64 12.64 -39.30
C ILE A 5 20.55 13.66 -38.62
N THR A 6 20.16 14.25 -37.49
CA THR A 6 21.07 14.70 -36.42
C THR A 6 20.24 15.11 -35.19
N ASP A 7 20.27 14.30 -34.14
CA ASP A 7 19.84 14.70 -32.81
C ASP A 7 21.09 14.83 -31.93
N GLU A 8 21.34 16.05 -31.50
CA GLU A 8 22.54 16.52 -30.81
C GLU A 8 22.26 16.48 -29.30
N THR A 9 22.63 15.39 -28.63
CA THR A 9 22.54 15.29 -27.18
C THR A 9 23.69 16.05 -26.51
N THR A 10 23.39 17.24 -26.00
CA THR A 10 24.21 18.00 -25.05
C THR A 10 23.94 17.51 -23.62
N PRO A 11 24.97 17.23 -22.80
CA PRO A 11 24.76 16.92 -21.38
C PRO A 11 24.61 18.23 -20.57
N VAL A 12 23.47 18.39 -19.90
CA VAL A 12 23.27 19.46 -18.91
C VAL A 12 23.64 18.93 -17.52
N ASP A 13 24.66 19.57 -16.97
CA ASP A 13 25.21 19.48 -15.62
C ASP A 13 24.11 19.58 -14.56
N THR A 14 24.02 18.61 -13.65
CA THR A 14 23.19 18.72 -12.44
C THR A 14 24.11 18.64 -11.23
N ASP A 15 24.30 19.81 -10.66
CA ASP A 15 25.05 20.13 -9.45
C ASP A 15 24.52 19.32 -8.25
N ILE A 16 25.28 18.31 -7.81
CA ILE A 16 25.00 17.59 -6.55
C ILE A 16 25.83 18.24 -5.46
N THR A 17 25.17 19.12 -4.71
CA THR A 17 25.69 19.70 -3.47
C THR A 17 25.87 18.60 -2.41
N SER A 18 27.12 18.34 -2.05
CA SER A 18 27.50 17.42 -0.98
C SER A 18 27.36 18.13 0.37
N GLU A 19 26.31 17.83 1.12
CA GLU A 19 26.10 18.31 2.48
C GLU A 19 26.84 17.37 3.47
N THR A 20 28.04 17.79 3.88
CA THR A 20 28.84 17.15 4.93
C THR A 20 28.12 17.30 6.27
N THR A 21 27.55 16.21 6.79
CA THR A 21 27.05 16.14 8.17
C THR A 21 28.15 15.58 9.07
N GLU A 22 28.66 16.44 9.94
CA GLU A 22 29.64 16.15 10.99
C GLU A 22 28.96 15.34 12.10
N ALA A 23 29.38 14.07 12.27
CA ALA A 23 28.93 13.19 13.34
C ALA A 23 30.04 13.06 14.40
N GLU A 24 29.73 13.62 15.56
CA GLU A 24 30.47 13.66 16.81
C GLU A 24 30.89 12.25 17.27
N ALA A 25 32.19 12.04 17.49
CA ALA A 25 32.73 10.80 18.01
C ALA A 25 32.52 10.72 19.53
N VAL A 26 31.63 9.82 19.98
CA VAL A 26 31.47 9.48 21.38
C VAL A 26 32.52 8.42 21.76
N ASP A 27 33.53 8.87 22.49
CA ASP A 27 34.56 8.03 23.11
C ASP A 27 33.93 7.17 24.21
N THR A 28 33.92 5.86 24.01
CA THR A 28 33.52 4.88 25.03
C THR A 28 34.56 3.78 25.04
N GLU A 29 35.53 3.87 25.97
CA GLU A 29 36.47 2.78 26.24
C GLU A 29 35.74 1.58 26.87
N PRO A 30 35.95 0.35 26.38
CA PRO A 30 35.77 -0.85 27.18
C PRO A 30 37.13 -1.32 27.70
N THR A 31 37.36 -1.14 29.00
CA THR A 31 38.34 -1.93 29.76
C THR A 31 37.77 -3.34 29.95
N THR A 32 38.33 -4.31 29.24
CA THR A 32 38.33 -5.72 29.65
C THR A 32 39.63 -6.34 29.16
N GLU A 33 40.53 -6.57 30.11
CA GLU A 33 41.68 -7.46 29.96
C GLU A 33 41.15 -8.89 29.89
N ASP A 34 41.03 -9.42 28.69
CA ASP A 34 40.97 -10.86 28.44
C ASP A 34 42.22 -11.21 27.63
N GLU A 35 43.03 -12.14 28.16
CA GLU A 35 44.22 -12.67 27.50
C GLU A 35 43.81 -13.38 26.20
N THR A 36 43.73 -12.63 25.10
CA THR A 36 43.61 -13.21 23.76
C THR A 36 44.99 -13.71 23.36
N SER A 37 45.20 -15.01 23.51
CA SER A 37 46.17 -15.77 22.71
C SER A 37 45.97 -15.36 21.25
N SER A 38 46.90 -14.57 20.72
CA SER A 38 46.95 -14.21 19.31
C SER A 38 47.49 -15.42 18.53
N ASP A 39 46.66 -16.46 18.43
CA ASP A 39 46.77 -17.36 17.29
C ASP A 39 46.23 -16.58 16.10
N GLU A 40 47.13 -16.10 15.23
CA GLU A 40 46.79 -15.60 13.90
C GLU A 40 46.07 -16.72 13.14
N THR A 41 44.77 -16.85 13.37
CA THR A 41 43.94 -17.87 12.74
C THR A 41 43.61 -17.35 11.36
N GLU A 42 44.16 -17.98 10.33
CA GLU A 42 43.73 -17.74 8.95
C GLU A 42 42.20 -17.83 8.89
N PRO A 43 41.52 -16.90 8.19
CA PRO A 43 40.07 -16.90 8.16
C PRO A 43 39.55 -18.18 7.51
N ASP A 44 38.76 -18.95 8.25
CA ASP A 44 38.09 -20.14 7.73
C ASP A 44 37.31 -19.80 6.45
N THR A 45 37.73 -20.41 5.34
CA THR A 45 37.10 -20.19 4.03
C THR A 45 36.11 -21.32 3.75
N PHE A 46 34.83 -20.95 3.59
CA PHE A 46 33.78 -21.92 3.25
C PHE A 46 33.92 -22.43 1.81
N ASP A 47 33.56 -23.71 1.61
CA ASP A 47 33.51 -24.31 0.28
C ASP A 47 32.57 -23.54 -0.66
N ARG A 48 33.01 -23.37 -1.91
CA ARG A 48 32.25 -22.65 -2.94
C ARG A 48 30.85 -23.24 -3.14
N ASP A 49 30.75 -24.56 -3.14
CA ASP A 49 29.48 -25.27 -3.35
C ASP A 49 28.49 -25.00 -2.21
N TYR A 50 28.98 -24.95 -0.96
CA TYR A 50 28.19 -24.62 0.22
C TYR A 50 27.63 -23.19 0.14
N VAL A 51 28.49 -22.20 -0.14
CA VAL A 51 28.05 -20.79 -0.27
C VAL A 51 27.05 -20.62 -1.42
N HIS A 52 27.26 -21.34 -2.52
CA HIS A 52 26.35 -21.31 -3.67
C HIS A 52 24.97 -21.89 -3.32
N GLN A 53 24.94 -23.02 -2.62
CA GLN A 53 23.69 -23.60 -2.10
C GLN A 53 22.99 -22.62 -1.15
N LEU A 54 23.72 -22.04 -0.20
CA LEU A 54 23.18 -21.08 0.76
C LEU A 54 22.58 -19.85 0.05
N ARG A 55 23.20 -19.33 -1.00
CA ARG A 55 22.65 -18.22 -1.80
C ARG A 55 21.35 -18.59 -2.49
N GLN A 56 21.26 -19.80 -3.05
CA GLN A 56 20.03 -20.28 -3.68
C GLN A 56 18.90 -20.45 -2.66
N GLU A 57 19.19 -21.02 -1.49
CA GLU A 57 18.23 -21.19 -0.41
C GLU A 57 17.72 -19.83 0.09
N ASN A 58 18.62 -18.92 0.43
CA ASN A 58 18.26 -17.56 0.82
C ASN A 58 17.48 -16.82 -0.28
N GLY A 59 17.82 -17.04 -1.55
CA GLY A 59 17.06 -16.51 -2.69
C GLY A 59 15.61 -17.00 -2.69
N LYS A 60 15.39 -18.30 -2.47
CA LYS A 60 14.04 -18.90 -2.35
C LYS A 60 13.26 -18.31 -1.17
N TRP A 61 13.90 -18.12 -0.02
CA TRP A 61 13.25 -17.55 1.16
C TRP A 61 12.83 -16.11 0.94
N ARG A 62 13.68 -15.28 0.32
CA ARG A 62 13.33 -13.90 -0.05
C ARG A 62 12.13 -13.85 -1.00
N GLN A 63 12.12 -14.69 -2.04
CA GLN A 63 10.99 -14.76 -2.96
C GLN A 63 9.70 -15.23 -2.28
N ARG A 64 9.79 -16.14 -1.31
CA ARG A 64 8.62 -16.60 -0.55
C ARG A 64 8.09 -15.54 0.40
N ALA A 65 8.96 -14.79 1.07
CA ALA A 65 8.59 -13.68 1.93
C ALA A 65 7.87 -12.59 1.12
N GLN A 66 8.45 -12.14 0.00
CA GLN A 66 7.82 -11.16 -0.89
C GLN A 66 6.43 -11.59 -1.35
N ARG A 67 6.28 -12.85 -1.77
CA ARG A 67 4.95 -13.39 -2.16
C ARG A 67 3.97 -13.41 -0.99
N ALA A 68 4.43 -13.66 0.24
CA ALA A 68 3.55 -13.64 1.41
C ALA A 68 3.08 -12.21 1.69
N ASP A 69 3.97 -11.22 1.59
CA ASP A 69 3.65 -9.81 1.77
C ASP A 69 2.63 -9.32 0.72
N ASP A 70 2.84 -9.67 -0.55
CA ASP A 70 1.90 -9.36 -1.64
C ASP A 70 0.51 -9.96 -1.38
N LEU A 71 0.45 -11.21 -0.91
CA LEU A 71 -0.80 -11.88 -0.59
C LEU A 71 -1.47 -11.27 0.64
N ALA A 72 -0.71 -10.87 1.66
CA ALA A 72 -1.23 -10.20 2.84
C ALA A 72 -1.88 -8.86 2.50
N GLN A 73 -1.24 -8.05 1.65
CA GLN A 73 -1.79 -6.78 1.16
C GLN A 73 -3.09 -6.98 0.37
N ARG A 74 -3.12 -7.98 -0.53
CA ARG A 74 -4.33 -8.32 -1.29
C ARG A 74 -5.46 -8.78 -0.36
N LEU A 75 -5.16 -9.64 0.62
CA LEU A 75 -6.13 -10.11 1.60
C LEU A 75 -6.73 -8.91 2.38
N HIS A 76 -5.87 -8.02 2.89
CA HIS A 76 -6.30 -6.82 3.60
C HIS A 76 -7.25 -5.96 2.76
N THR A 77 -6.89 -5.73 1.50
CA THR A 77 -7.72 -4.96 0.56
C THR A 77 -9.10 -5.62 0.36
N GLU A 78 -9.15 -6.96 0.24
CA GLU A 78 -10.41 -7.68 0.10
C GLU A 78 -11.25 -7.67 1.39
N LEU A 79 -10.64 -7.75 2.57
CA LEU A 79 -11.37 -7.62 3.84
C LEU A 79 -12.00 -6.23 3.96
N VAL A 80 -11.24 -5.18 3.65
CA VAL A 80 -11.74 -3.80 3.63
C VAL A 80 -12.87 -3.66 2.63
N ARG A 81 -12.72 -4.21 1.42
CA ARG A 81 -13.77 -4.21 0.40
C ARG A 81 -15.03 -4.95 0.88
N ALA A 82 -14.87 -6.08 1.57
CA ALA A 82 -15.98 -6.87 2.11
C ALA A 82 -16.80 -6.09 3.16
N THR A 83 -16.19 -5.16 3.89
CA THR A 83 -16.95 -4.27 4.79
C THR A 83 -17.91 -3.34 4.05
N GLY A 84 -17.59 -2.98 2.80
CA GLY A 84 -18.39 -2.06 1.99
C GLY A 84 -18.47 -0.63 2.51
N ARG A 85 -17.64 -0.26 3.51
CA ARG A 85 -17.71 1.04 4.20
C ARG A 85 -16.93 2.14 3.48
N LEU A 86 -15.82 1.80 2.84
CA LEU A 86 -14.99 2.73 2.06
C LEU A 86 -15.41 2.74 0.59
N ALA A 87 -15.22 3.89 -0.07
CA ALA A 87 -15.40 4.02 -1.51
C ALA A 87 -14.25 3.32 -2.27
N ASP A 88 -13.00 3.51 -1.83
CA ASP A 88 -11.83 2.78 -2.31
C ASP A 88 -11.21 1.96 -1.15
N PRO A 89 -11.08 0.63 -1.28
CA PRO A 89 -10.48 -0.18 -0.23
C PRO A 89 -8.98 0.07 -0.04
N SER A 90 -8.29 0.73 -0.99
CA SER A 90 -6.87 1.07 -0.88
C SER A 90 -6.60 2.32 -0.03
N ASP A 91 -7.64 3.06 0.37
CA ASP A 91 -7.52 4.25 1.23
C ASP A 91 -7.08 3.92 2.67
N LEU A 92 -7.31 2.67 3.13
CA LEU A 92 -6.84 2.21 4.43
C LEU A 92 -5.44 1.61 4.28
N ALA A 93 -4.46 2.18 4.99
CA ALA A 93 -3.11 1.65 5.00
C ALA A 93 -3.07 0.20 5.54
N PHE A 94 -2.21 -0.62 4.95
CA PHE A 94 -1.98 -1.98 5.39
C PHE A 94 -1.44 -2.00 6.83
N SER A 95 -1.99 -2.88 7.65
CA SER A 95 -1.47 -3.20 8.99
C SER A 95 -1.73 -4.69 9.24
N GLU A 96 -0.72 -5.40 9.72
CA GLU A 96 -0.83 -6.84 10.04
C GLU A 96 -1.89 -7.10 11.11
N ASP A 97 -2.07 -6.15 12.02
CA ASP A 97 -3.10 -6.19 13.06
C ASP A 97 -4.52 -6.29 12.50
N HIS A 98 -4.79 -5.73 11.32
CA HIS A 98 -6.10 -5.81 10.67
C HIS A 98 -6.40 -7.23 10.14
N LEU A 99 -5.38 -8.05 9.89
CA LEU A 99 -5.54 -9.44 9.45
C LEU A 99 -5.78 -10.39 10.63
N ALA A 100 -5.14 -10.10 11.76
CA ALA A 100 -5.24 -10.91 12.97
C ALA A 100 -6.51 -10.61 13.79
N ASP A 101 -6.99 -9.37 13.76
CA ASP A 101 -8.09 -8.90 14.60
C ASP A 101 -9.08 -8.01 13.81
N ALA A 102 -10.32 -8.51 13.67
CA ALA A 102 -11.37 -7.81 12.98
C ALA A 102 -11.85 -6.54 13.71
N ASP A 103 -11.76 -6.51 15.05
CA ASP A 103 -12.17 -5.35 15.84
C ASP A 103 -11.17 -4.20 15.65
N LYS A 104 -9.87 -4.50 15.52
CA LYS A 104 -8.86 -3.50 15.15
C LYS A 104 -9.09 -2.92 13.77
N LEU A 105 -9.47 -3.76 12.79
CA LEU A 105 -9.84 -3.29 11.45
C LEU A 105 -11.05 -2.35 11.52
N ALA A 106 -12.10 -2.74 12.25
CA ALA A 106 -13.30 -1.93 12.41
C ALA A 106 -13.00 -0.58 13.08
N ALA A 107 -12.21 -0.57 14.15
CA ALA A 107 -11.80 0.65 14.84
C ALA A 107 -10.95 1.58 13.96
N ALA A 108 -10.05 1.02 13.15
CA ALA A 108 -9.25 1.79 12.20
C ALA A 108 -10.14 2.43 11.12
N LEU A 109 -11.14 1.71 10.62
CA LEU A 109 -12.14 2.25 9.70
C LEU A 109 -12.98 3.36 10.35
N ASP A 110 -13.41 3.19 11.59
CA ASP A 110 -14.17 4.21 12.32
C ASP A 110 -13.36 5.50 12.49
N ALA A 111 -12.10 5.37 12.93
CA ALA A 111 -11.20 6.50 13.08
C ALA A 111 -10.95 7.21 11.74
N LEU A 112 -10.72 6.45 10.67
CA LEU A 112 -10.49 7.00 9.34
C LEU A 112 -11.71 7.76 8.82
N LEU A 113 -12.92 7.19 8.97
CA LEU A 113 -14.15 7.81 8.51
C LEU A 113 -14.55 9.02 9.36
N ALA A 114 -14.24 9.02 10.66
CA ALA A 114 -14.44 10.18 11.52
C ALA A 114 -13.55 11.37 11.10
N GLY A 115 -12.29 11.13 10.73
CA GLY A 115 -11.39 12.17 10.24
C GLY A 115 -11.62 12.56 8.77
N LYS A 116 -12.01 11.60 7.93
CA LYS A 116 -12.18 11.77 6.48
C LYS A 116 -13.53 11.20 6.02
N PRO A 117 -14.65 11.88 6.31
CA PRO A 117 -16.00 11.40 5.99
C PRO A 117 -16.27 11.32 4.48
N HIS A 118 -15.44 11.93 3.64
CA HIS A 118 -15.58 11.86 2.18
C HIS A 118 -15.12 10.51 1.59
N LEU A 119 -14.34 9.72 2.34
CA LEU A 119 -13.90 8.37 1.93
C LEU A 119 -14.99 7.31 2.13
N ALA A 120 -16.07 7.64 2.84
CA ALA A 120 -17.19 6.73 3.02
C ALA A 120 -17.82 6.36 1.67
N SER A 121 -18.27 5.11 1.54
CA SER A 121 -18.94 4.65 0.33
C SER A 121 -20.17 5.53 0.05
N ARG A 122 -20.21 6.15 -1.13
CA ARG A 122 -21.36 6.93 -1.61
C ARG A 122 -22.03 6.13 -2.71
N ARG A 123 -23.03 5.33 -2.35
CA ARG A 123 -23.94 4.75 -3.35
C ARG A 123 -25.09 5.72 -3.59
N PRO A 124 -25.21 6.33 -4.78
CA PRO A 124 -26.39 7.11 -5.12
C PRO A 124 -27.61 6.19 -5.04
N SER A 125 -28.52 6.49 -4.12
CA SER A 125 -29.78 5.78 -3.97
C SER A 125 -30.92 6.67 -4.41
N GLY A 126 -31.84 6.15 -5.23
CA GLY A 126 -33.04 6.85 -5.68
C GLY A 126 -33.17 6.92 -7.20
N ASN A 127 -34.36 7.29 -7.65
CA ASN A 127 -34.63 7.53 -9.07
C ASN A 127 -34.16 8.95 -9.42
N ILE A 128 -33.12 9.05 -10.25
CA ILE A 128 -32.56 10.34 -10.72
C ILE A 128 -33.41 11.01 -11.81
N GLY A 129 -34.58 10.48 -12.13
CA GLY A 129 -35.51 11.04 -13.12
C GLY A 129 -35.04 10.85 -14.57
N GLN A 130 -34.01 10.03 -14.81
CA GLN A 130 -33.57 9.66 -16.15
C GLN A 130 -34.09 8.27 -16.54
N GLY A 131 -34.65 8.18 -17.75
CA GLY A 131 -35.24 6.96 -18.29
C GLY A 131 -36.77 6.98 -18.31
N ALA A 132 -37.37 5.96 -18.92
CA ALA A 132 -38.82 5.79 -18.92
C ALA A 132 -39.29 5.56 -17.47
N THR A 133 -39.89 6.58 -16.86
CA THR A 133 -40.57 6.43 -15.59
C THR A 133 -41.91 5.74 -15.82
N PRO A 134 -42.41 4.92 -14.88
CA PRO A 134 -43.79 4.46 -14.97
C PRO A 134 -44.68 5.71 -15.05
N SER A 135 -45.45 5.80 -16.14
CA SER A 135 -46.35 6.93 -16.39
C SER A 135 -47.11 7.27 -15.11
N ALA A 136 -46.97 8.52 -14.64
CA ALA A 136 -47.77 9.01 -13.53
C ALA A 136 -49.23 8.71 -13.85
N ALA A 137 -49.93 8.02 -12.95
CA ALA A 137 -51.32 7.66 -13.12
C ALA A 137 -52.09 8.88 -13.65
N THR A 138 -52.73 8.72 -14.81
CA THR A 138 -53.52 9.77 -15.43
C THR A 138 -54.55 10.26 -14.43
N VAL A 139 -54.43 11.52 -13.99
CA VAL A 139 -55.37 12.12 -13.04
C VAL A 139 -56.72 12.25 -13.74
N ASP A 140 -57.70 11.45 -13.29
CA ASP A 140 -59.08 11.51 -13.82
C ASP A 140 -59.85 12.66 -13.18
N LEU A 141 -59.82 13.81 -13.85
CA LEU A 141 -60.54 15.01 -13.43
C LEU A 141 -62.07 14.81 -13.45
N ALA A 142 -62.59 13.98 -14.36
CA ALA A 142 -64.03 13.72 -14.44
C ALA A 142 -64.50 12.86 -13.26
N GLY A 143 -63.70 11.89 -12.83
CA GLY A 143 -63.91 11.12 -11.61
C GLY A 143 -63.90 11.98 -10.35
N MET A 144 -62.94 12.92 -10.24
CA MET A 144 -62.87 13.85 -9.10
C MET A 144 -64.06 14.81 -9.01
N LEU A 145 -64.58 15.26 -10.17
CA LEU A 145 -65.76 16.13 -10.20
C LEU A 145 -67.04 15.39 -9.81
N ARG A 146 -67.20 14.14 -10.27
CA ARG A 146 -68.36 13.30 -9.93
C ARG A 146 -68.40 12.91 -8.45
N ALA A 147 -67.25 12.77 -7.80
CA ALA A 147 -67.17 12.47 -6.38
C ALA A 147 -67.55 13.64 -5.45
N ARG A 148 -67.67 14.88 -5.98
CA ARG A 148 -67.98 16.10 -5.22
C ARG A 148 -69.40 16.65 -5.45
N ALA A 149 -70.17 16.05 -6.36
CA ALA A 149 -71.57 16.38 -6.62
C ALA A 149 -72.49 15.44 -5.86
#